data_AF-A0A9E4DWS1-F1
#
_entry.id   AF-A0A9E4DWS1-F1
#
_cell.length_a   1.000
_cell.length_b   1.000
_cell.length_c   1.000
_cell.angle_alpha   90.00
_cell.angle_beta   90.00
_cell.angle_gamma   90.00
#
_symmetry.space_group_name_H-M   'P 1'
#
loop_
_entity.id
_entity.type
_entity.pdbx_description
1 polymer ?
#
loop_
_entity_poly.entity_id
_entity_poly.type
_entity_poly.pdbx_seq_one_letter_code
_entity_poly.pdbx_strand_id
1 'polypeptide(L)' 'MDFVHDTLADGRTLRGFTAIDLYTRECSVLRVARGVGGADGAALLTEAGQSRGPVPERIRVDNGTEFRSRALAPGG' A
#
# COMPACT_ATOMS: atom_id res chain seq x y z
N MET A 1 3.74 -0.97 -5.70
CA MET A 1 3.22 -0.35 -4.46
C MET A 1 4.33 -0.30 -3.42
N ASP A 2 4.24 0.65 -2.49
CA ASP A 2 5.26 0.88 -1.46
C ASP A 2 4.71 1.58 -0.22
N PHE A 3 5.40 1.42 0.91
CA PHE A 3 5.22 2.23 2.12
C PHE A 3 6.35 3.24 2.25
N VAL A 4 6.00 4.52 2.24
CA VAL A 4 6.91 5.62 2.51
C VAL A 4 6.70 6.13 3.93
N HIS A 5 7.73 6.71 4.54
CA HIS A 5 7.59 7.36 5.84
C HIS A 5 8.29 8.72 5.81
N ASP A 6 7.76 9.66 6.58
CA ASP A 6 8.34 10.98 6.78
C ASP A 6 8.17 11.42 8.23
N THR A 7 9.13 12.18 8.75
CA THR A 7 9.11 12.69 10.12
C THR A 7 8.90 14.19 10.10
N LEU A 8 7.80 14.63 10.71
CA LEU A 8 7.45 16.04 10.80
C LEU A 8 8.42 16.80 11.71
N ALA A 9 8.43 18.14 11.58
CA ALA A 9 9.28 19.02 12.38
C ALA A 9 9.07 18.89 13.90
N ASP A 10 7.92 18.37 14.33
CA ASP A 10 7.61 18.09 15.74
C ASP A 10 7.93 16.65 16.18
N GLY A 11 8.65 15.90 15.36
CA GLY A 11 9.11 14.54 15.65
C GLY A 11 8.07 13.44 15.44
N ARG A 12 6.84 13.77 15.01
CA ARG A 12 5.82 12.76 14.70
C ARG A 12 6.06 12.16 13.31
N THR A 13 5.97 10.85 13.19
CA THR A 13 6.10 10.15 11.91
C THR A 13 4.74 9.97 11.20
N LEU A 14 4.71 10.25 9.90
CA LEU A 14 3.65 9.85 8.99
C LEU A 14 4.12 8.67 8.15
N ARG A 15 3.20 7.74 7.87
CA ARG A 15 3.40 6.65 6.93
C ARG A 15 2.41 6.80 5.78
N GLY A 16 2.91 6.69 4.56
CA GLY A 16 2.16 6.70 3.33
C GLY A 16 2.16 5.31 2.71
N PHE A 17 0.99 4.80 2.33
CA PHE A 17 0.88 3.68 1.39
C PHE A 17 0.54 4.23 0.01
N THR A 18 1.29 3.79 -1.00
CA THR A 18 1.10 4.21 -2.38
C THR A 18 1.00 3.01 -3.31
N ALA A 19 0.00 3.04 -4.20
CA ALA A 19 -0.12 2.09 -5.30
C ALA A 19 -0.32 2.86 -6.61
N ILE A 20 0.48 2.50 -7.61
CA ILE A 20 0.45 3.07 -8.95
C ILE A 20 0.19 1.94 -9.93
N ASP A 21 -0.75 2.16 -10.84
CA ASP A 21 -0.94 1.32 -12.01
C ASP A 21 0.21 1.59 -13.00
N LEU A 22 0.97 0.55 -13.35
CA LEU A 22 2.15 0.70 -14.21
C LEU A 22 1.81 0.93 -15.69
N TYR A 23 0.61 0.55 -16.13
CA TYR A 23 0.16 0.75 -17.50
C TYR A 23 -0.38 2.17 -17.69
N THR A 24 -1.29 2.61 -16.81
CA THR A 24 -1.92 3.94 -16.93
C THR A 24 -1.08 5.04 -16.28
N ARG A 25 -0.13 4.69 -15.41
CA ARG A 25 0.61 5.60 -14.51
C ARG A 25 -0.28 6.34 -13.52
N GLU A 26 -1.50 5.85 -13.30
CA GLU A 26 -2.41 6.44 -12.33
C GLU A 26 -2.06 6.01 -10.90
N CYS A 27 -2.18 6.95 -9.95
CA CYS A 27 -2.14 6.61 -8.53
C CYS A 27 -3.51 6.04 -8.10
N SER A 28 -3.60 4.71 -8.05
CA SER A 28 -4.81 4.00 -7.66
C SER A 28 -5.09 4.07 -6.16
N VAL A 29 -4.03 4.17 -5.34
CA VAL A 29 -4.15 4.32 -3.87
C VAL A 29 -3.12 5.29 -3.34
N LEU A 30 -3.59 6.24 -2.54
CA LEU A 30 -2.78 7.10 -1.69
C LEU A 30 -3.42 7.17 -0.31
N ARG A 31 -2.75 6.61 0.71
CA ARG A 31 -3.20 6.68 2.10
C ARG A 31 -2.08 7.17 2.99
N VAL A 32 -2.27 8.30 3.66
CA VAL A 32 -1.31 8.84 4.63
C VAL A 32 -1.94 8.85 6.01
N ALA A 33 -1.32 8.15 6.96
CA ALA A 33 -1.69 8.25 8.37
C ALA A 33 -0.50 7.88 9.27
N ARG A 34 -0.62 8.17 10.57
CA ARG A 34 0.44 7.89 11.56
C ARG A 34 0.71 6.39 11.82
N GLY A 35 -0.16 5.50 11.32
CA GLY A 35 -0.12 4.07 11.64
C GLY A 35 -0.44 3.15 10.47
N VAL A 36 -0.11 3.54 9.23
CA VAL A 36 -0.38 2.71 8.04
C VAL A 36 0.65 1.58 7.94
N GLY A 37 0.20 0.34 8.17
CA GLY A 37 1.02 -0.87 8.20
C GLY A 37 0.66 -1.90 7.14
N GLY A 38 1.39 -3.02 7.11
CA GLY A 38 1.21 -4.08 6.11
C GLY A 38 -0.21 -4.68 6.07
N ALA A 39 -0.89 -4.76 7.22
CA ALA A 39 -2.27 -5.22 7.30
C ALA A 39 -3.25 -4.26 6.61
N ASP A 40 -2.97 -2.96 6.62
CA ASP A 40 -3.79 -1.96 5.94
C ASP A 40 -3.64 -2.06 4.41
N GLY A 41 -2.46 -2.46 3.92
CA GLY A 41 -2.18 -2.53 2.48
C GLY A 41 -3.16 -3.42 1.70
N ALA A 42 -3.48 -4.61 2.23
CA ALA A 42 -4.41 -5.53 1.58
C ALA A 42 -5.85 -4.98 1.55
N ALA A 43 -6.29 -4.36 2.65
CA ALA A 43 -7.61 -3.73 2.74
C ALA A 43 -7.73 -2.55 1.76
N LEU A 44 -6.70 -1.69 1.71
CA LEU A 44 -6.64 -0.53 0.83
C LEU A 44 -6.67 -0.93 -0.66
N LEU A 45 -5.96 -1.99 -1.04
CA LEU A 45 -6.02 -2.52 -2.41
C LEU A 45 -7.40 -3.13 -2.74
N THR A 46 -8.02 -3.82 -1.78
CA THR A 46 -9.35 -4.40 -1.96
C THR A 46 -10.40 -3.31 -2.18
N GLU A 47 -10.38 -2.25 -1.36
CA GLU A 47 -11.25 -1.09 -1.50
C GLU A 47 -11.02 -0.37 -2.85
N ALA A 48 -9.77 -0.23 -3.28
CA ALA A 48 -9.43 0.36 -4.56
C ALA A 48 -9.98 -0.46 -5.74
N GLY A 49 -9.86 -1.79 -5.69
CA GLY A 49 -10.45 -2.68 -6.70
C GLY A 49 -11.97 -2.58 -6.77
N GLN A 50 -12.65 -2.49 -5.62
CA GLN A 50 -14.10 -2.34 -5.58
C GLN A 50 -14.58 -0.99 -6.14
N SER A 51 -13.81 0.08 -5.94
CA SER A 51 -14.21 1.44 -6.30
C SER A 51 -13.81 1.86 -7.72
N ARG A 52 -12.74 1.29 -8.30
CA ARG A 52 -12.14 1.75 -9.56
C ARG A 52 -12.29 0.77 -10.72
N GLY A 53 -12.80 -0.44 -10.48
CA GLY A 53 -13.03 -1.44 -11.53
C GLY A 53 -11.96 -2.53 -11.56
N PRO A 54 -11.52 -3.03 -12.73
CA PRO A 54 -10.73 -4.25 -12.84
C PRO A 54 -9.50 -4.26 -11.92
N VAL A 55 -9.37 -5.33 -11.14
CA VAL A 55 -8.20 -5.56 -10.29
C VAL A 55 -7.04 -6.01 -11.17
N PRO A 56 -5.81 -5.50 -10.98
CA PRO A 56 -4.67 -5.93 -11.78
C PRO A 56 -4.39 -7.41 -11.60
N GLU A 57 -3.99 -8.08 -12.68
CA GLU A 57 -3.60 -9.51 -12.66
C GLU A 57 -2.35 -9.77 -11.81
N ARG A 58 -1.51 -8.74 -11.62
CA ARG A 58 -0.27 -8.85 -10.86
C ARG A 58 0.02 -7.57 -10.08
N ILE A 59 0.39 -7.75 -8.82
CA ILE A 59 0.87 -6.67 -7.96
C ILE A 59 2.40 -6.80 -7.80
N ARG A 60 3.12 -5.70 -7.99
CA ARG A 60 4.55 -5.59 -7.67
C ARG A 60 4.73 -4.74 -6.41
N VAL A 61 5.54 -5.24 -5.49
CA VAL A 61 5.98 -4.54 -4.28
C VAL A 61 7.46 -4.28 -4.43
N ASP A 62 7.87 -3.01 -4.39
CA ASP A 62 9.30 -2.67 -4.38
C ASP A 62 9.77 -2.69 -2.90
N ASN A 63 11.01 -3.13 -2.65
CA ASN A 63 11.44 -3.74 -1.37
C ASN A 63 11.51 -2.81 -0.13
N GLY A 64 11.14 -3.39 1.02
CA GLY A 64 11.54 -3.01 2.38
C GLY A 64 11.01 -4.05 3.37
N THR A 65 11.77 -4.43 4.41
CA THR A 65 11.52 -5.49 5.42
C THR A 65 10.12 -5.54 6.08
N GLU A 66 9.30 -4.53 5.83
CA GLU A 66 7.98 -4.28 6.40
C GLU A 66 6.88 -5.13 5.77
N PHE A 67 7.18 -5.79 4.63
CA PHE A 67 6.31 -6.74 3.97
C PHE A 67 6.59 -8.22 4.33
N ARG A 68 7.30 -8.47 5.44
CA ARG A 68 7.41 -9.81 6.07
C ARG A 68 6.29 -10.09 7.09
N SER A 69 5.11 -9.51 6.91
CA SER A 69 3.92 -10.01 7.64
C SER A 69 3.28 -11.11 6.82
N ARG A 70 3.02 -12.24 7.49
CA ARG A 70 2.36 -13.47 7.06
C ARG A 70 0.93 -13.29 6.47
N ALA A 71 0.55 -12.07 6.09
CA ALA A 71 -0.78 -11.68 5.65
C ALA A 71 -1.01 -11.78 4.12
N LEU A 72 0.01 -12.04 3.31
CA LEU A 72 -0.13 -12.25 1.85
C LEU A 72 0.17 -13.67 1.37
N ALA A 73 0.30 -14.63 2.27
CA ALA A 73 0.29 -16.02 1.84
C ALA A 73 -1.16 -16.39 1.46
N PRO A 74 -1.42 -16.96 0.25
CA PRO A 74 -2.70 -17.59 0.00
C PRO A 74 -2.89 -18.69 1.06
N GLY A 75 -4.10 -18.76 1.62
CA GLY A 75 -4.41 -19.57 2.78
C GLY A 75 -3.90 -21.01 2.70
N GLY A 76 -3.41 -21.49 3.85
CA GLY A 76 -3.39 -22.89 4.23
C GLY A 76 -4.44 -23.12 5.30
#